data_AF-A0A3L8DIT6-F1
#
_entry.id   AF-A0A3L8DIT6-F1
#
_cell.length_a   1.000
_cell.length_b   1.000
_cell.length_c   1.000
_cell.angle_alpha   90.00
_cell.angle_beta   90.00
_cell.angle_gamma   90.00
#
_symmetry.space_group_name_H-M   'P 1'
#
loop_
_entity.id
_entity.type
_entity.pdbx_description
1 polymer ?
#
loop_
_entity_poly.entity_id
_entity_poly.type
_entity_poly.pdbx_seq_one_letter_code
_entity_poly.pdbx_strand_id
1 'polypeptide(L)'
;MAYNLKDEEEVKEFLKNLHIEYQFGCHSEKKPEVCHLLGDYYESIKPDLEQAAAIYKATCDNYNYGRSCAKFGDFKAVDELSRILIIKKCIIIIKKFIINTSGFYFHVKFHII
;
A
#
# COMPACT_ATOMS: atom_id res chain seq x y z
N MET A 1 -8.11 31.92 3.50
CA MET A 1 -6.75 32.42 3.21
C MET A 1 -6.40 32.02 1.77
N ALA A 2 -5.65 32.86 1.04
CA ALA A 2 -5.14 32.50 -0.28
C ALA A 2 -3.70 32.01 -0.13
N TYR A 3 -3.49 30.70 -0.33
CA TYR A 3 -2.18 30.05 -0.28
C TYR A 3 -1.50 30.18 -1.64
N ASN A 4 -0.22 30.55 -1.66
CA ASN A 4 0.56 30.62 -2.88
C ASN A 4 1.17 29.24 -3.20
N LEU A 5 0.43 28.43 -3.96
CA LEU A 5 0.85 27.07 -4.34
C LEU A 5 1.96 27.02 -5.42
N LYS A 6 2.62 28.15 -5.68
CA LYS A 6 3.69 28.26 -6.69
C LYS A 6 5.09 28.21 -6.09
N ASP A 7 5.22 28.46 -4.79
CA ASP A 7 6.49 28.37 -4.06
C ASP A 7 6.60 27.03 -3.33
N GLU A 8 7.73 26.33 -3.51
CA GLU A 8 7.91 24.98 -2.97
C GLU A 8 7.98 24.97 -1.43
N GLU A 9 8.58 25.99 -0.82
CA GLU A 9 8.74 26.07 0.63
C GLU A 9 7.41 26.42 1.31
N GLU A 10 6.64 27.35 0.74
CA GLU A 10 5.28 27.65 1.21
C GLU A 10 4.37 26.41 1.12
N VAL A 11 4.50 25.61 0.04
CA VAL A 11 3.72 24.36 -0.12
C VAL A 11 4.12 23.33 0.94
N LYS A 12 5.41 23.14 1.23
CA LYS A 12 5.86 22.22 2.28
C LYS A 12 5.35 22.63 3.65
N GLU A 13 5.42 23.92 3.97
CA GLU A 13 4.91 24.44 5.24
C GLU A 13 3.39 24.25 5.36
N PHE A 14 2.64 24.53 4.28
CA PHE A 14 1.20 24.27 4.22
C PHE A 14 0.86 22.79 4.47
N LEU A 15 1.54 21.86 3.80
CA LEU A 15 1.33 20.42 3.97
C LEU A 15 1.66 19.97 5.40
N LYS A 16 2.70 20.52 6.02
CA LYS A 16 3.07 20.23 7.41
C LYS A 16 2.00 20.72 8.38
N ASN A 17 1.48 21.92 8.20
CA ASN A 17 0.40 22.46 9.04
C ASN A 17 -0.89 21.65 8.87
N LEU A 18 -1.23 21.28 7.63
CA LEU A 18 -2.37 20.41 7.32
C LEU A 18 -2.26 19.05 8.01
N HIS A 19 -1.05 18.46 8.05
CA HIS A 19 -0.80 17.21 8.75
C HIS A 19 -1.11 17.32 10.25
N ILE A 20 -0.70 18.41 10.89
CA ILE A 20 -0.96 18.67 12.32
C ILE A 20 -2.46 18.83 12.57
N GLU A 21 -3.16 19.58 11.72
CA GLU A 21 -4.61 19.76 11.81
C GLU A 21 -5.34 18.42 11.69
N TYR A 22 -4.95 17.58 10.74
CA TYR A 22 -5.54 16.26 10.55
C TYR A 22 -5.27 15.32 11.72
N GLN A 23 -4.04 15.33 12.27
CA GLN A 23 -3.72 14.57 13.47
C GLN A 23 -4.56 15.02 14.68
N PHE A 24 -4.68 16.33 14.88
CA PHE A 24 -5.46 16.87 15.98
C PHE A 24 -6.95 16.54 15.82
N GLY A 25 -7.53 16.75 14.64
CA GLY A 25 -8.95 16.46 14.39
C GLY A 25 -9.27 14.96 14.44
N CYS A 26 -8.33 14.10 14.04
CA CYS A 26 -8.52 12.66 14.15
C CYS A 26 -8.37 12.13 15.59
N HIS A 27 -7.30 12.51 16.29
CA HIS A 27 -6.97 11.92 17.59
C HIS A 27 -7.63 12.64 18.77
N SER A 28 -7.76 13.97 18.71
CA SER A 28 -8.33 14.77 19.80
C SER A 28 -9.82 14.98 19.62
N GLU A 29 -10.25 15.43 18.43
CA GLU A 29 -11.66 15.71 18.15
C GLU A 29 -12.46 14.47 17.72
N LYS A 30 -11.77 13.37 17.37
CA LYS A 30 -12.38 12.09 16.96
C LYS A 30 -13.35 12.21 15.79
N LYS A 31 -13.07 13.13 14.86
CA LYS A 31 -13.89 13.33 13.66
C LYS A 31 -13.53 12.30 12.59
N PRO A 32 -14.46 11.40 12.19
CA PRO A 32 -14.16 10.35 11.23
C PRO A 32 -13.76 10.88 9.84
N GLU A 33 -14.33 12.01 9.43
CA GLU A 33 -14.00 12.67 8.18
C GLU A 33 -12.53 13.11 8.17
N VAL A 34 -12.05 13.67 9.28
CA VAL A 34 -10.67 14.14 9.42
C VAL A 34 -9.70 12.97 9.53
N CYS A 35 -10.08 11.89 10.22
CA CYS A 35 -9.28 10.66 10.21
C CYS A 35 -9.13 10.07 8.80
N HIS A 36 -10.18 10.13 7.98
CA HIS A 36 -10.08 9.70 6.58
C HIS A 36 -9.07 10.56 5.81
N LEU A 37 -9.14 11.89 5.96
CA LEU A 37 -8.19 12.83 5.33
C LEU A 37 -6.75 12.62 5.81
N LEU A 38 -6.56 12.24 7.07
CA LEU A 38 -5.25 11.85 7.58
C LEU A 38 -4.72 10.61 6.86
N GLY A 39 -5.59 9.63 6.60
CA GLY A 39 -5.28 8.47 5.75
C GLY A 39 -4.88 8.89 4.33
N ASP A 40 -5.64 9.78 3.69
CA ASP A 40 -5.34 10.29 2.34
C ASP A 40 -3.98 11.02 2.29
N TYR A 41 -3.62 11.72 3.37
CA TYR A 41 -2.33 12.38 3.53
C TYR A 41 -1.17 11.35 3.52
N TYR A 42 -1.30 10.26 4.27
CA TYR A 42 -0.31 9.18 4.29
C TYR A 42 -0.29 8.34 3.01
N GLU A 43 -1.38 8.34 2.23
CA GLU A 43 -1.41 7.69 0.92
C GLU A 43 -0.71 8.55 -0.14
N SER A 44 -1.01 9.85 -0.18
CA SER A 44 -0.68 10.70 -1.33
C SER A 44 0.51 11.64 -1.12
N ILE A 45 0.77 12.08 0.12
CA ILE A 45 1.78 13.11 0.42
C ILE A 45 3.00 12.48 1.09
N LYS A 46 2.78 11.64 2.09
CA LYS A 46 3.84 10.91 2.80
C LYS A 46 3.54 9.41 2.67
N PRO A 47 3.98 8.74 1.59
CA PRO A 47 3.52 7.42 1.15
C PRO A 47 3.90 6.29 2.12
N ASP A 48 3.22 6.26 3.26
CA ASP A 48 3.27 5.22 4.28
C ASP A 48 1.94 4.47 4.21
N LEU A 49 1.91 3.49 3.30
CA LEU A 49 0.71 2.72 2.99
C LEU A 49 0.26 1.86 4.18
N GLU A 50 1.19 1.43 5.03
CA GLU A 50 0.87 0.67 6.25
C GLU A 50 0.15 1.55 7.25
N GLN A 51 0.68 2.75 7.49
CA GLN A 51 0.05 3.72 8.38
C GLN A 51 -1.30 4.19 7.83
N ALA A 52 -1.40 4.48 6.53
CA ALA A 52 -2.66 4.84 5.88
C ALA A 52 -3.72 3.73 6.05
N ALA A 53 -3.37 2.48 5.74
CA ALA A 53 -4.27 1.34 5.90
C ALA A 53 -4.73 1.15 7.36
N ALA A 54 -3.82 1.33 8.33
CA ALA A 54 -4.16 1.26 9.75
C ALA A 54 -5.18 2.34 10.16
N ILE A 55 -5.00 3.58 9.68
CA ILE A 55 -5.92 4.69 9.95
C ILE A 55 -7.29 4.42 9.32
N TYR A 56 -7.34 3.99 8.05
CA TYR A 56 -8.61 3.65 7.40
C TYR A 56 -9.34 2.52 8.12
N LYS A 57 -8.61 1.48 8.54
CA LYS A 57 -9.18 0.38 9.33
C LYS A 57 -9.77 0.88 10.65
N ALA A 58 -8.98 1.60 11.44
CA ALA A 58 -9.43 2.13 12.73
C ALA A 58 -10.62 3.08 12.56
N THR A 59 -10.65 3.86 11.49
CA THR A 59 -11.76 4.77 11.20
C THR A 59 -13.03 4.01 10.80
N CYS A 60 -12.88 2.97 9.98
CA CYS A 60 -13.97 2.07 9.61
C CYS A 60 -14.56 1.37 10.85
N ASP A 61 -13.70 0.74 11.66
CA ASP A 61 -14.13 -0.09 12.79
C ASP A 61 -14.76 0.75 13.92
N ASN A 62 -14.18 1.91 14.24
CA ASN A 62 -14.61 2.69 15.40
C ASN A 62 -15.76 3.65 15.10
N TYR A 63 -15.86 4.15 13.85
CA TYR A 63 -16.84 5.19 13.50
C TYR A 63 -17.84 4.74 12.42
N ASN A 64 -17.75 3.49 11.93
CA ASN A 64 -18.59 2.97 10.84
C ASN A 64 -18.58 3.87 9.58
N TYR A 65 -17.44 4.51 9.33
CA TYR A 65 -17.31 5.46 8.24
C TYR A 65 -17.06 4.73 6.91
N GLY A 66 -18.13 4.53 6.14
CA GLY A 66 -18.14 3.67 4.95
C GLY A 66 -17.07 3.99 3.91
N ARG A 67 -16.68 5.27 3.74
CA ARG A 67 -15.58 5.65 2.82
C ARG A 67 -14.24 5.08 3.27
N SER A 68 -13.94 5.12 4.57
CA SER A 68 -12.72 4.51 5.11
C SER A 68 -12.75 2.99 4.98
N CYS A 69 -13.92 2.37 5.15
CA CYS A 69 -14.07 0.92 4.94
C CYS A 69 -13.77 0.53 3.48
N ALA A 70 -14.31 1.28 2.51
CA ALA A 70 -14.05 1.05 1.09
C ALA A 70 -12.56 1.20 0.77
N LYS A 71 -11.94 2.31 1.22
CA LYS A 71 -10.50 2.54 1.06
C LYS A 71 -9.66 1.42 1.66
N PHE A 72 -9.95 1.01 2.90
CA PHE A 72 -9.23 -0.11 3.52
C PHE A 72 -9.41 -1.44 2.76
N GLY A 73 -10.58 -1.65 2.14
CA GLY A 73 -10.84 -2.77 1.24
C GLY A 73 -9.90 -2.79 0.04
N ASP A 74 -9.63 -1.63 -0.57
CA ASP A 74 -8.68 -1.50 -1.68
C ASP A 74 -7.26 -1.89 -1.25
N PHE A 75 -6.80 -1.44 -0.07
CA PHE A 75 -5.50 -1.83 0.49
C PHE A 75 -5.39 -3.35 0.71
N LYS A 76 -6.47 -3.99 1.20
CA LYS A 76 -6.49 -5.43 1.41
C LYS A 76 -6.48 -6.22 0.10
N ALA A 77 -7.21 -5.75 -0.90
CA ALA A 77 -7.20 -6.37 -2.22
C ALA A 77 -5.79 -6.33 -2.85
N VAL A 78 -5.06 -5.23 -2.69
CA VAL A 78 -3.68 -5.10 -3.19
C VAL A 78 -2.70 -6.03 -2.44
N ASP A 79 -2.79 -6.15 -1.11
CA ASP A 79 -1.98 -7.11 -0.34
C ASP A 79 -2.22 -8.55 -0.79
N GLU A 80 -3.48 -8.92 -1.03
CA GLU A 80 -3.82 -10.26 -1.48
C GLU A 80 -3.37 -10.53 -2.92
N LEU A 81 -3.52 -9.55 -3.82
CA LEU A 81 -3.01 -9.63 -5.19
C LEU A 81 -1.49 -9.81 -5.24
N SER A 82 -0.75 -9.11 -4.37
CA SER A 82 0.71 -9.24 -4.30
C SER A 82 1.14 -10.63 -3.80
N ARG A 83 0.42 -11.23 -2.84
CA ARG A 83 0.62 -12.65 -2.45
C ARG A 83 0.37 -13.62 -3.60
N ILE A 84 -0.72 -13.45 -4.34
CA ILE A 84 -1.04 -14.28 -5.53
C ILE A 84 0.04 -14.15 -6.59
N LEU A 85 0.59 -12.95 -6.81
CA LEU A 85 1.68 -12.70 -7.75
C LEU A 85 2.95 -13.46 -7.37
N ILE A 86 3.31 -13.44 -6.08
CA ILE A 86 4.46 -14.19 -5.54
C ILE A 86 4.27 -15.69 -5.77
N ILE A 87 3.08 -16.23 -5.46
CA ILE A 87 2.76 -17.65 -5.68
C ILE A 87 2.88 -18.01 -7.16
N LYS A 88 2.31 -17.21 -8.07
CA LYS A 88 2.43 -17.43 -9.53
C LYS A 88 3.89 -17.39 -10.00
N LYS A 89 4.69 -16.44 -9.49
CA LYS A 89 6.11 -16.31 -9.84
C LYS A 89 6.92 -17.51 -9.33
N CYS A 90 6.64 -17.98 -8.12
CA CYS A 90 7.23 -19.23 -7.58
C CYS A 90 6.89 -20.44 -8.44
N ILE A 91 5.64 -20.63 -8.86
CA ILE A 91 5.25 -21.75 -9.73
C ILE A 91 6.00 -21.71 -11.07
N ILE A 92 6.18 -20.53 -11.66
CA ILE A 92 6.95 -20.36 -12.91
C ILE A 92 8.42 -20.74 -12.71
N ILE A 93 9.02 -20.29 -11.59
CA ILE A 93 10.41 -20.62 -11.25
C ILE A 93 10.58 -22.13 -11.03
N ILE A 94 9.67 -22.76 -10.28
CA ILE A 94 9.69 -24.21 -10.03
C ILE A 94 9.54 -24.98 -11.35
N LYS A 95 8.60 -24.59 -12.23
CA LYS A 95 8.46 -25.19 -13.56
C LYS A 95 9.73 -25.04 -14.40
N LYS A 96 10.37 -23.86 -14.36
CA LYS A 96 11.64 -23.62 -15.07
C LYS A 96 12.77 -24.50 -14.53
N PHE A 97 12.84 -24.69 -13.21
CA PHE A 97 13.83 -25.55 -12.57
C PHE A 97 13.65 -27.02 -12.96
N ILE A 98 12.42 -27.54 -12.91
CA ILE A 98 12.10 -28.92 -13.31
C ILE A 98 12.48 -29.18 -14.77
N ILE A 99 12.13 -28.27 -15.68
CA ILE A 99 12.46 -28.41 -17.12
C ILE A 99 13.98 -28.38 -17.35
N ASN A 100 14.72 -27.55 -16.62
CA ASN A 100 16.18 -27.43 -16.79
C ASN A 100 16.93 -28.66 -16.25
N THR A 101 16.43 -29.30 -15.19
CA THR A 101 16.96 -30.58 -14.70
C THR A 101 16.69 -31.76 -15.64
N SER A 102 15.59 -31.72 -16.42
CA SER A 102 15.30 -32.72 -17.46
C SER A 102 16.21 -32.61 -18.68
N GLY A 103 16.74 -31.41 -18.98
CA GLY A 103 17.70 -31.18 -20.06
C GLY A 103 19.12 -31.70 -19.74
N PHE A 104 19.49 -31.73 -18.46
CA PHE A 104 20.80 -32.24 -18.02
C PHE A 104 20.89 -33.77 -18.05
N TYR A 105 19.77 -34.49 -17.89
CA TYR A 105 19.73 -35.95 -18.01
C TYR A 105 19.76 -36.46 -19.46
N PHE A 106 19.43 -35.64 -20.45
CA PHE A 106 19.43 -36.06 -21.86
C PHE A 106 20.80 -35.91 -22.55
N HIS A 107 21.67 -35.00 -22.10
CA HIS A 107 22.98 -34.78 -22.72
C HIS A 107 24.09 -35.71 -22.17
N VAL A 108 23.87 -36.39 -21.03
CA VAL A 108 24.85 -37.33 -20.45
C VAL A 108 24.68 -38.77 -21.00
N LYS A 109 23.61 -39.04 -21.76
CA LYS A 109 23.33 -40.39 -22.27
C LYS A 109 23.84 -40.68 -23.69
N PHE A 110 24.55 -39.74 -24.32
CA PHE A 110 25.08 -39.90 -25.69
C PHE A 110 26.61 -40.04 -25.79
N HIS A 111 27.32 -40.13 -24.66
CA HIS A 111 28.79 -40.24 -24.65
C HIS A 111 29.31 -41.49 -23.91
N ILE A 112 28.45 -42.50 -23.76
CA ILE A 112 28.81 -43.85 -23.33
C ILE A 112 27.96 -44.81 -24.16
N ILE A 113 28.42 -45.13 -25.37
CA ILE A 113 28.38 -46.40 -26.11
C ILE A 113 29.13 -46.16 -27.42
#